data_AF-A0A2D6E6F2-F1
#
_entry.id   AF-A0A2D6E6F2-F1
#
_cell.length_a   1.000
_cell.length_b   1.000
_cell.length_c   1.000
_cell.angle_alpha   90.00
_cell.angle_beta   90.00
_cell.angle_gamma   90.00
#
_symmetry.space_group_name_H-M   'P 1'
#
loop_
_entity.id
_entity.type
_entity.pdbx_description
1 polymer ?
#
loop_
_entity_poly.entity_id
_entity_poly.type
_entity_poly.pdbx_seq_one_letter_code
_entity_poly.pdbx_strand_id
1 'polypeptide(L)' 'MTVGELKQHLYELSEDGEINEDTEIRMAQQPRWAFEYSFRDIAVAVKPDDEDSTVLYLEEGHQIGYLPNEAAKALDWQHA' A
#
# COMPACT_ATOMS: atom_id res chain seq x y z
N MET A 1 17.98 11.98 -4.86
CA MET A 1 17.08 13.12 -4.70
C MET A 1 17.40 13.86 -3.41
N THR A 2 18.09 14.99 -3.53
CA THR A 2 18.30 15.97 -2.46
C THR A 2 17.17 17.02 -2.48
N VAL A 3 17.08 17.86 -1.45
CA VAL A 3 16.12 18.98 -1.42
C VAL A 3 16.32 19.92 -2.61
N GLY A 4 17.57 20.13 -3.05
CA GLY A 4 17.87 20.96 -4.22
C GLY A 4 17.34 20.34 -5.52
N GLU A 5 17.53 19.03 -5.69
CA GLU A 5 17.03 18.29 -6.87
C GLU A 5 15.50 18.28 -6.94
N LEU A 6 14.82 18.10 -5.80
CA LEU A 6 13.36 18.14 -5.75
C LEU A 6 12.82 19.54 -6.11
N LYS A 7 13.42 20.60 -5.58
CA LYS A 7 13.02 21.98 -5.89
C LYS A 7 13.16 22.29 -7.38
N GLN A 8 14.28 21.90 -7.97
CA GLN A 8 14.53 22.13 -9.40
C GLN A 8 13.43 21.51 -10.27
N HIS A 9 13.05 20.26 -10.00
CA HIS A 9 11.98 19.59 -10.76
C HIS A 9 10.60 20.27 -10.61
N LEU A 10 10.26 20.76 -9.42
CA LEU A 10 9.00 21.48 -9.23
C LEU A 10 9.01 22.84 -9.95
N TYR A 11 10.15 23.52 -10.01
CA TYR A 11 10.28 24.76 -10.78
C TYR A 11 10.11 24.54 -12.28
N GLU A 12 10.75 23.50 -12.83
CA GLU A 12 10.62 23.16 -14.26
C GLU A 12 9.16 22.88 -14.63
N LEU A 13 8.45 22.06 -13.86
CA LEU A 13 7.02 21.78 -14.08
C LEU A 13 6.14 23.04 -13.96
N SER A 14 6.52 24.00 -13.11
CA SER A 14 5.78 25.26 -12.97
C SER A 14 6.03 26.20 -14.14
N GLU A 15 7.27 26.31 -14.65
CA GLU A 15 7.60 27.12 -15.82
C GLU A 15 6.95 26.56 -17.10
N ASP A 16 6.85 25.23 -17.19
CA ASP A 16 6.16 24.54 -18.28
C ASP A 16 4.62 24.66 -18.17
N GLY A 17 4.10 25.20 -17.06
CA GLY A 17 2.67 25.45 -16.84
C GLY A 17 1.85 24.24 -16.41
N GLU A 18 2.50 23.13 -16.05
CA GLU A 18 1.86 21.87 -15.62
C GLU A 18 1.33 21.95 -14.17
N ILE A 19 1.99 22.75 -13.33
CA ILE A 19 1.60 22.98 -11.93
C ILE A 19 1.68 24.47 -11.57
N ASN A 20 1.07 24.86 -10.45
CA ASN A 20 1.14 26.20 -9.87
C ASN A 20 1.25 26.12 -8.33
N GLU A 21 1.33 27.29 -7.67
CA GLU A 21 1.53 27.39 -6.22
C GLU A 21 0.41 26.74 -5.39
N ASP A 22 -0.81 26.62 -5.95
CA ASP A 22 -1.98 26.02 -5.29
C ASP A 22 -2.18 24.53 -5.64
N THR A 23 -1.27 23.93 -6.41
CA THR A 23 -1.41 22.55 -6.89
C THR A 23 -1.22 21.55 -5.75
N GLU A 24 -2.27 20.77 -5.46
CA GLU A 24 -2.30 19.79 -4.37
C GLU A 24 -1.32 18.64 -4.61
N ILE A 25 -0.46 18.33 -3.62
CA ILE A 25 0.46 17.20 -3.68
C ILE A 25 -0.13 16.00 -2.95
N ARG A 26 -0.23 14.85 -3.64
CA ARG A 26 -0.62 13.56 -3.04
C ARG A 26 0.44 12.50 -3.31
N MET A 27 0.74 11.69 -2.30
CA MET A 27 1.58 10.51 -2.45
C MET A 27 0.69 9.31 -2.78
N ALA A 28 0.89 8.71 -3.95
CA ALA A 28 0.26 7.44 -4.31
C ALA A 28 1.26 6.30 -4.11
N GLN A 29 0.85 5.27 -3.36
CA GLN A 29 1.58 4.01 -3.26
C GLN A 29 0.65 2.87 -3.66
N GLN A 30 1.08 2.07 -4.63
CA GLN A 30 0.44 0.82 -5.00
C GLN A 30 1.54 -0.20 -5.35
N PRO A 31 1.76 -1.26 -4.55
CA PRO A 31 2.48 -2.40 -5.08
C PRO A 31 1.61 -3.06 -6.16
N ARG A 32 2.12 -3.09 -7.40
CA ARG A 32 1.43 -3.58 -8.61
C ARG A 32 1.11 -5.08 -8.63
N TRP A 33 1.47 -5.83 -7.59
CA TRP A 33 1.23 -7.27 -7.50
C TRP A 33 0.80 -7.65 -6.08
N ALA A 34 -0.26 -8.44 -5.97
CA ALA A 34 -0.58 -9.12 -4.73
C ALA A 34 0.55 -10.09 -4.39
N PHE A 35 1.19 -9.87 -3.25
CA PHE A 35 2.21 -10.77 -2.75
C PHE A 35 1.58 -11.90 -1.95
N GLU A 36 2.18 -13.08 -2.06
CA GLU A 36 1.85 -14.20 -1.18
C GLU A 36 2.80 -14.15 0.03
N TYR A 37 2.21 -14.16 1.23
CA TYR A 37 2.93 -14.13 2.49
C TYR A 37 2.69 -15.44 3.24
N SER A 38 3.74 -15.95 3.87
CA SER A 38 3.57 -16.93 4.96
C SER A 38 2.95 -16.22 6.16
N PHE A 39 2.15 -16.91 6.97
CA PHE A 39 1.87 -16.46 8.33
C PHE A 39 2.95 -16.94 9.28
N ARG A 40 3.44 -16.06 10.16
CA ARG A 40 4.44 -16.42 11.17
C ARG A 40 3.80 -16.95 12.43
N ASP A 41 2.74 -16.29 12.88
CA ASP A 41 2.01 -16.65 14.10
C ASP A 41 0.55 -16.21 14.03
N ILE A 42 -0.26 -16.71 14.96
CA ILE A 42 -1.69 -16.41 15.09
C ILE A 42 -1.95 -15.90 16.51
N ALA A 43 -2.49 -14.69 16.62
CA ALA A 43 -2.92 -14.13 17.90
C ALA A 43 -4.44 -13.98 17.94
N VAL A 44 -5.05 -14.32 19.07
CA VAL A 44 -6.48 -14.11 19.33
C VAL A 44 -6.61 -13.10 20.45
N ALA A 45 -7.37 -12.04 20.22
CA ALA A 45 -7.66 -11.04 21.24
C ALA A 45 -9.17 -10.73 21.27
N VAL A 46 -9.66 -10.37 22.46
CA VAL A 46 -11.03 -9.89 22.65
C VAL A 46 -11.12 -8.45 22.13
N LYS A 47 -12.25 -8.07 21.49
CA LYS A 47 -12.44 -6.70 21.02
C LYS A 47 -12.52 -5.75 22.22
N PRO A 48 -11.85 -4.58 22.17
CA PRO A 48 -11.93 -3.59 23.24
C PRO A 48 -13.37 -3.13 23.55
N ASP A 49 -14.22 -3.09 22.52
CA ASP A 49 -15.58 -2.55 22.60
C ASP A 49 -16.68 -3.64 22.67
N ASP A 50 -16.30 -4.93 22.67
CA ASP A 50 -17.23 -6.07 22.70
C ASP A 50 -16.54 -7.31 23.28
N GLU A 51 -16.76 -7.56 24.57
CA GLU A 51 -16.06 -8.62 25.34
C GLU A 51 -16.47 -10.05 24.93
N ASP A 52 -17.61 -10.21 24.24
CA ASP A 52 -18.08 -11.51 23.75
C ASP A 52 -17.56 -11.81 22.32
N SER A 53 -16.84 -10.86 21.71
CA SER A 53 -16.29 -10.97 20.36
C SER A 53 -14.76 -11.07 20.36
N THR A 54 -14.22 -12.05 19.65
CA THR A 54 -12.78 -12.20 19.42
C THR A 54 -12.37 -11.83 18.00
N VAL A 55 -11.16 -11.29 17.85
CA VAL A 55 -10.49 -11.05 16.57
C VAL A 55 -9.25 -11.93 16.47
N LEU A 56 -9.10 -12.59 15.32
CA LEU A 56 -7.92 -13.35 14.98
C LEU A 56 -7.01 -12.48 14.12
N TYR A 57 -5.78 -12.29 14.59
CA TYR A 57 -4.72 -11.56 13.91
C TYR A 57 -3.72 -12.57 13.34
N LEU A 58 -3.36 -12.38 12.08
CA LEU A 58 -2.34 -13.16 11.41
C LEU A 58 -1.07 -12.31 11.35
N GLU A 59 0.00 -12.77 12.01
CA GLU A 59 1.29 -12.08 11.90
C GLU A 59 1.87 -12.34 10.49
N GLU A 60 2.18 -11.25 9.78
CA GLU A 60 2.89 -11.32 8.50
C GLU A 60 4.24 -12.01 8.73
N GLY A 61 4.49 -13.08 7.97
CA GLY A 61 5.80 -13.72 7.90
C GLY A 61 6.66 -13.10 6.82
N HIS A 62 7.18 -13.92 5.91
CA HIS A 62 7.98 -13.43 4.78
C HIS A 62 7.22 -13.59 3.47
N GLN A 63 7.61 -12.78 2.49
CA GLN A 63 7.13 -12.92 1.12
C GLN A 63 7.62 -14.25 0.55
N ILE A 64 6.68 -15.09 0.13
CA ILE A 64 6.95 -16.39 -0.52
C ILE A 64 7.10 -16.17 -2.03
N GLY A 65 6.31 -15.26 -2.60
CA GLY A 65 6.35 -14.96 -4.03
C GLY A 65 5.24 -14.03 -4.47
N TYR A 66 4.90 -14.13 -5.75
CA TYR A 66 3.74 -13.47 -6.33
C TYR A 66 2.50 -14.34 -6.16
N LEU A 67 1.38 -13.72 -5.84
CA LEU A 67 0.11 -14.42 -5.77
C LEU A 67 -0.24 -15.02 -7.15
N PRO A 68 -0.56 -16.32 -7.25
CA PRO A 68 -0.97 -16.93 -8.51
C PRO A 68 -2.17 -16.21 -9.14
N ASN A 69 -2.15 -16.03 -10.46
CA ASN A 69 -3.22 -15.34 -11.19
C ASN A 69 -4.62 -15.89 -10.93
N GLU A 70 -4.77 -17.21 -10.73
CA GLU A 70 -6.06 -17.83 -10.39
C GLU A 70 -6.59 -17.38 -9.03
N ALA A 71 -5.71 -17.24 -8.02
CA ALA A 71 -6.07 -16.73 -6.71
C ALA A 71 -6.39 -15.23 -6.76
N ALA A 72 -5.61 -14.44 -7.51
CA ALA A 72 -5.90 -13.02 -7.74
C ALA A 72 -7.26 -12.80 -8.42
N LYS A 73 -7.63 -13.66 -9.38
CA LYS A 73 -8.95 -13.66 -10.02
C LYS A 73 -10.08 -13.98 -9.04
N ALA A 74 -9.91 -15.00 -8.21
CA ALA A 74 -10.91 -15.40 -7.22
C ALA A 74 -11.17 -14.31 -6.17
N LEU A 75 -10.17 -13.46 -5.88
CA LEU A 75 -10.25 -12.32 -4.96
C LEU A 75 -10.68 -11.01 -5.64
N ASP A 76 -10.92 -11.03 -6.97
CA ASP A 76 -11.19 -9.85 -7.81
C ASP A 76 -10.10 -8.76 -7.77
N TRP A 77 -8.84 -9.16 -7.59
CA TRP A 77 -7.68 -8.26 -7.52
C TRP A 77 -6.99 -8.06 -8.87
N GLN A 78 -7.61 -8.52 -9.96
CA GLN A 78 -7.07 -8.47 -11.32
C GLN A 78 -7.20 -7.09 -12.02
N HIS A 79 -7.90 -6.14 -11.39
CA HIS A 79 -8.20 -4.81 -11.95
C HIS A 79 -7.57 -3.63 -11.17
N ALA A 80 -6.77 -3.91 -10.14
CA ALA A 80 -6.14 -2.92 -9.26
C ALA A 80 -4.78 -2.47 -9.78
#